data_AF-A0A1Q5F8U7-F1
#
_entry.id   AF-A0A1Q5F8U7-F1
#
_cell.length_a   1.000
_cell.length_b   1.000
_cell.length_c   1.000
_cell.angle_alpha   90.00
_cell.angle_beta   90.00
_cell.angle_gamma   90.00
#
_symmetry.space_group_name_H-M   'P 1'
#
loop_
_entity.id
_entity.type
_entity.pdbx_description
1 polymer ?
#
loop_
_entity_poly.entity_id
_entity_poly.type
_entity_poly.pdbx_seq_one_letter_code
_entity_poly.pdbx_strand_id
1 'polypeptide(L)'
;MTSGAEPHPADALTPFAARTASTLRALVNHDPAAAGAGPLALHVVGWAWNLDAGERALREALRDGPVGAADAHALGRAAALIGAAEAATRLAARSAHVLPAEAELTLPVVSALVPALVVEATSALARPAAVRAAGAERLRGTVVAQFPWLVHGFASEAVDGPGLAEALRLGAPLPVANEDEDEDEDVDKGGAGSGSGSEARPRGGCSPVQALPGLVGGPALEAAGAEVQSLAKSLLAAGDELHRRMAELPTEPEGSPTGCELAAAYETLYAAAACLALWSAGVAVGPLWLRTALRALLVRLHRLLLEPPPVLDPYPAEELLAVAFGAGARLLTFCTGPEVSAQAGVA
;
A
#
# COMPACT_ATOMS: atom_id res chain seq x y z
N MET A 1 -8.88 -41.64 -30.33
CA MET A 1 -9.15 -40.19 -30.29
C MET A 1 -9.29 -39.80 -28.83
N THR A 2 -8.18 -39.49 -28.17
CA THR A 2 -8.19 -38.97 -26.80
C THR A 2 -8.55 -37.50 -26.89
N SER A 3 -9.75 -37.15 -26.45
CA SER A 3 -10.17 -35.77 -26.24
C SER A 3 -9.27 -35.17 -25.18
N GLY A 4 -8.22 -34.46 -25.60
CA GLY A 4 -7.40 -33.66 -24.69
C GLY A 4 -8.25 -32.47 -24.25
N ALA A 5 -8.75 -32.51 -23.01
CA ALA A 5 -9.36 -31.34 -22.42
C ALA A 5 -8.29 -30.24 -22.35
N GLU A 6 -8.55 -29.10 -22.99
CA GLU A 6 -7.69 -27.92 -22.81
C GLU A 6 -7.65 -27.58 -21.31
N PRO A 7 -6.45 -27.36 -20.74
CA PRO A 7 -6.32 -27.02 -19.34
C PRO A 7 -7.07 -25.72 -19.07
N HIS A 8 -7.87 -25.70 -18.00
CA HIS A 8 -8.64 -24.52 -17.65
C HIS A 8 -7.64 -23.40 -17.30
N PRO A 9 -7.85 -22.14 -17.74
CA PRO A 9 -6.93 -21.03 -17.42
C PRO A 9 -6.70 -20.83 -15.92
N ALA A 10 -7.61 -21.35 -15.07
CA ALA A 10 -7.45 -21.37 -13.62
C ALA A 10 -6.37 -22.34 -13.10
N ASP A 11 -6.03 -23.41 -13.85
CA ASP A 11 -5.04 -24.41 -13.42
C ASP A 11 -3.60 -23.84 -13.47
N ALA A 12 -3.37 -22.82 -14.30
CA ALA A 12 -2.12 -22.07 -14.34
C ALA A 12 -1.88 -21.17 -13.10
N LEU A 13 -2.92 -20.92 -12.29
CA LEU A 13 -2.87 -20.01 -11.13
C LEU A 13 -2.50 -20.72 -9.82
N THR A 14 -2.29 -22.03 -9.82
CA THR A 14 -2.09 -22.85 -8.60
C THR A 14 -0.73 -22.66 -7.87
N PRO A 15 0.44 -22.52 -8.53
CA PRO A 15 1.75 -22.42 -7.83
C PRO A 15 2.09 -21.02 -7.27
N PHE A 16 1.08 -20.16 -7.15
CA PHE A 16 1.24 -18.72 -6.98
C PHE A 16 0.86 -18.28 -5.54
N ALA A 17 -0.15 -18.89 -4.91
CA ALA A 17 -0.63 -18.56 -3.56
C ALA A 17 0.40 -18.66 -2.42
N ALA A 18 1.39 -19.53 -2.56
CA ALA A 18 2.44 -19.64 -1.54
C ALA A 18 3.33 -18.39 -1.48
N ARG A 19 3.31 -17.50 -2.50
CA ARG A 19 4.35 -16.46 -2.65
C ARG A 19 4.06 -15.15 -1.91
N THR A 20 2.87 -14.53 -1.91
CA THR A 20 2.69 -13.22 -1.22
C THR A 20 2.92 -13.34 0.29
N ALA A 21 2.27 -14.31 0.95
CA ALA A 21 2.56 -14.59 2.35
C ALA A 21 4.03 -14.99 2.56
N SER A 22 4.63 -15.75 1.64
CA SER A 22 6.05 -16.09 1.75
C SER A 22 6.98 -14.89 1.54
N THR A 23 6.64 -13.91 0.70
CA THR A 23 7.47 -12.73 0.43
C THR A 23 7.35 -11.74 1.59
N LEU A 24 6.14 -11.50 2.10
CA LEU A 24 5.98 -10.69 3.32
C LEU A 24 6.62 -11.36 4.53
N ARG A 25 6.52 -12.69 4.67
CA ARG A 25 7.23 -13.42 5.73
C ARG A 25 8.74 -13.45 5.52
N ALA A 26 9.22 -13.50 4.28
CA ALA A 26 10.66 -13.44 3.96
C ALA A 26 11.24 -12.03 4.19
N LEU A 27 10.44 -10.97 4.05
CA LEU A 27 10.86 -9.63 4.46
C LEU A 27 11.10 -9.54 5.98
N VAL A 28 10.43 -10.38 6.76
CA VAL A 28 10.62 -10.49 8.23
C VAL A 28 11.46 -11.73 8.54
N ASN A 29 12.52 -11.98 7.77
CA ASN A 29 13.38 -13.16 7.91
C ASN A 29 13.59 -13.57 9.38
N HIS A 30 13.32 -14.85 9.63
CA HIS A 30 13.33 -15.56 10.91
C HIS A 30 12.03 -15.56 11.69
N ASP A 31 11.51 -16.80 11.80
CA ASP A 31 10.56 -17.28 12.79
C ASP A 31 10.22 -16.22 13.87
N PRO A 32 9.02 -15.63 13.83
CA PRO A 32 8.63 -14.60 14.79
C PRO A 32 8.67 -15.11 16.24
N ALA A 33 8.66 -16.43 16.44
CA ALA A 33 8.82 -17.05 17.75
C ALA A 33 10.29 -17.17 18.21
N ALA A 34 11.26 -17.18 17.29
CA ALA A 34 12.68 -17.34 17.61
C ALA A 34 13.42 -16.03 17.91
N ALA A 35 12.92 -14.89 17.43
CA ALA A 35 13.66 -13.62 17.43
C ALA A 35 13.17 -12.56 18.44
N GLY A 36 12.25 -12.89 19.35
CA GLY A 36 11.64 -11.86 20.21
C GLY A 36 10.97 -10.75 19.37
N ALA A 37 10.28 -11.17 18.31
CA ALA A 37 9.98 -10.31 17.18
C ALA A 37 9.19 -9.06 17.61
N GLY A 38 9.76 -7.89 17.32
CA GLY A 38 9.17 -6.61 17.69
C GLY A 38 7.79 -6.36 17.05
N PRO A 39 7.13 -5.25 17.41
CA PRO A 39 5.78 -4.91 16.95
C PRO A 39 5.56 -5.10 15.44
N LEU A 40 6.56 -4.79 14.61
CA LEU A 40 6.54 -4.96 13.16
C LEU A 40 6.15 -6.38 12.72
N ALA A 41 6.71 -7.42 13.33
CA ALA A 41 6.46 -8.79 12.89
C ALA A 41 5.00 -9.20 13.10
N LEU A 42 4.38 -8.77 14.21
CA LEU A 42 2.96 -9.02 14.47
C LEU A 42 2.07 -8.34 13.44
N HIS A 43 2.41 -7.11 13.05
CA HIS A 43 1.71 -6.38 11.99
C HIS A 43 1.81 -7.12 10.65
N VAL A 44 3.03 -7.50 10.23
CA VAL A 44 3.25 -8.16 8.94
C VAL A 44 2.53 -9.51 8.86
N VAL A 45 2.53 -10.32 9.92
CA VAL A 45 1.76 -11.58 9.96
C VAL A 45 0.26 -11.31 9.80
N GLY A 46 -0.27 -10.29 10.48
CA GLY A 46 -1.65 -9.86 10.35
C GLY A 46 -2.00 -9.43 8.92
N TRP A 47 -1.14 -8.64 8.28
CA TRP A 47 -1.33 -8.21 6.90
C TRP A 47 -1.33 -9.39 5.92
N ALA A 48 -0.35 -10.28 6.04
CA ALA A 48 -0.22 -11.46 5.18
C ALA A 48 -1.47 -12.33 5.22
N TRP A 49 -2.03 -12.59 6.41
CA TRP A 49 -3.27 -13.36 6.52
C TRP A 49 -4.43 -12.64 5.81
N ASN A 50 -4.65 -11.36 6.05
CA ASN A 50 -5.75 -10.65 5.41
C ASN A 50 -5.62 -10.66 3.87
N LEU A 51 -4.41 -10.48 3.33
CA LEU A 51 -4.16 -10.59 1.90
C LEU A 51 -4.45 -12.01 1.36
N ASP A 52 -3.98 -13.06 2.05
CA ASP A 52 -4.26 -14.45 1.67
C ASP A 52 -5.78 -14.75 1.65
N ALA A 53 -6.54 -14.15 2.57
CA ALA A 53 -7.99 -14.29 2.63
C ALA A 53 -8.68 -13.62 1.42
N GLY A 54 -8.28 -12.39 1.08
CA GLY A 54 -8.81 -11.68 -0.09
C GLY A 54 -8.46 -12.40 -1.40
N GLU A 55 -7.21 -12.86 -1.54
CA GLU A 55 -6.75 -13.54 -2.74
C GLU A 55 -7.45 -14.90 -2.95
N ARG A 56 -7.71 -15.66 -1.87
CA ARG A 56 -8.53 -16.87 -1.95
C ARG A 56 -9.93 -16.57 -2.46
N ALA A 57 -10.62 -15.57 -1.89
CA ALA A 57 -11.96 -15.20 -2.34
C ALA A 57 -11.98 -14.78 -3.82
N LEU A 58 -10.97 -14.02 -4.28
CA LEU A 58 -10.83 -13.63 -5.69
C LEU A 58 -10.64 -14.85 -6.60
N ARG A 59 -9.79 -15.80 -6.22
CA ARG A 59 -9.56 -17.02 -7.03
C ARG A 59 -10.79 -17.90 -7.11
N GLU A 60 -11.50 -18.08 -6.01
CA GLU A 60 -12.73 -18.85 -6.01
C GLU A 60 -13.80 -18.15 -6.88
N ALA A 61 -13.89 -16.82 -6.83
CA ALA A 61 -14.77 -16.04 -7.72
C ALA A 61 -14.42 -16.22 -9.20
N LEU A 62 -13.13 -16.21 -9.54
CA LEU A 62 -12.66 -16.49 -10.90
C LEU A 62 -12.93 -17.92 -11.37
N ARG A 63 -12.97 -18.89 -10.44
CA ARG A 63 -13.21 -20.31 -10.75
C ARG A 63 -14.68 -20.60 -11.00
N ASP A 64 -15.56 -20.04 -10.17
CA ASP A 64 -16.97 -20.45 -10.15
C ASP A 64 -17.89 -19.62 -11.07
N GLY A 65 -17.43 -18.44 -11.54
CA GLY A 65 -18.30 -17.45 -12.18
C GLY A 65 -18.37 -17.54 -13.71
N PRO A 66 -19.58 -17.56 -14.33
CA PRO A 66 -19.71 -17.14 -15.72
C PRO A 66 -19.35 -15.66 -15.83
N VAL A 67 -18.59 -15.28 -16.85
CA VAL A 67 -18.01 -13.94 -16.93
C VAL A 67 -18.99 -12.97 -17.62
N GLY A 68 -19.98 -12.51 -16.86
CA GLY A 68 -20.81 -11.37 -17.27
C GLY A 68 -20.08 -10.02 -17.06
N ALA A 69 -20.55 -8.95 -17.71
CA ALA A 69 -19.96 -7.62 -17.56
C ALA A 69 -20.01 -7.08 -16.11
N ALA A 70 -21.09 -7.36 -15.38
CA ALA A 70 -21.23 -7.00 -13.97
C ALA A 70 -20.21 -7.75 -13.10
N ASP A 71 -20.03 -9.05 -13.35
CA ASP A 71 -19.06 -9.89 -12.63
C ASP A 71 -17.63 -9.47 -12.94
N ALA A 72 -17.33 -9.10 -14.18
CA ALA A 72 -16.04 -8.55 -14.58
C ALA A 72 -15.70 -7.28 -13.79
N HIS A 73 -16.66 -6.37 -13.61
CA HIS A 73 -16.43 -5.14 -12.84
C HIS A 73 -16.20 -5.42 -11.34
N ALA A 74 -16.95 -6.35 -10.76
CA ALA A 74 -16.73 -6.80 -9.37
C ALA A 74 -15.33 -7.43 -9.20
N LEU A 75 -14.94 -8.32 -10.11
CA LEU A 75 -13.64 -8.99 -10.13
C LEU A 75 -12.48 -8.00 -10.29
N GLY A 76 -12.55 -7.10 -11.28
CA GLY A 76 -11.52 -6.10 -11.51
C GLY A 76 -11.37 -5.14 -10.34
N ARG A 77 -12.47 -4.70 -9.71
CA ARG A 77 -12.43 -3.86 -8.50
C ARG A 77 -11.82 -4.60 -7.32
N ALA A 78 -12.22 -5.85 -7.07
CA ALA A 78 -11.68 -6.65 -5.97
C ALA A 78 -10.17 -6.88 -6.14
N ALA A 79 -9.73 -7.23 -7.34
CA ALA A 79 -8.32 -7.38 -7.70
C ALA A 79 -7.52 -6.09 -7.48
N ALA A 80 -8.08 -4.94 -7.88
CA ALA A 80 -7.45 -3.65 -7.70
C ALA A 80 -7.28 -3.26 -6.21
N LEU A 81 -8.31 -3.51 -5.39
CA LEU A 81 -8.25 -3.25 -3.94
C LEU A 81 -7.24 -4.16 -3.23
N ILE A 82 -7.20 -5.44 -3.59
CA ILE A 82 -6.21 -6.39 -3.05
C ILE A 82 -4.79 -5.95 -3.46
N GLY A 83 -4.59 -5.54 -4.71
CA GLY A 83 -3.31 -5.04 -5.18
C GLY A 83 -2.86 -3.74 -4.52
N ALA A 84 -3.80 -2.83 -4.24
CA ALA A 84 -3.50 -1.63 -3.47
C ALA A 84 -3.10 -1.95 -2.03
N ALA A 85 -3.77 -2.91 -1.38
CA ALA A 85 -3.39 -3.38 -0.05
C ALA A 85 -1.99 -4.01 -0.05
N GLU A 86 -1.66 -4.81 -1.07
CA GLU A 86 -0.33 -5.38 -1.23
C GLU A 86 0.74 -4.31 -1.47
N ALA A 87 0.48 -3.33 -2.34
CA ALA A 87 1.38 -2.19 -2.55
C ALA A 87 1.67 -1.44 -1.24
N ALA A 88 0.62 -1.14 -0.46
CA ALA A 88 0.75 -0.47 0.83
C ALA A 88 1.57 -1.28 1.84
N THR A 89 1.33 -2.59 1.95
CA THR A 89 2.05 -3.47 2.89
C THR A 89 3.52 -3.64 2.54
N ARG A 90 3.86 -3.80 1.25
CA ARG A 90 5.25 -3.92 0.80
C ARG A 90 6.05 -2.65 1.06
N LEU A 91 5.46 -1.50 0.75
CA LEU A 91 6.08 -0.21 1.02
C LEU A 91 6.23 0.02 2.53
N ALA A 92 5.20 -0.26 3.32
CA ALA A 92 5.25 -0.10 4.77
C ALA A 92 6.27 -1.01 5.44
N ALA A 93 6.34 -2.28 5.04
CA ALA A 93 7.31 -3.22 5.57
C ALA A 93 8.75 -2.73 5.36
N ARG A 94 9.08 -2.21 4.16
CA ARG A 94 10.41 -1.63 3.91
C ARG A 94 10.63 -0.30 4.62
N SER A 95 9.63 0.58 4.61
CA SER A 95 9.68 1.86 5.31
C SER A 95 9.96 1.68 6.79
N ALA A 96 9.47 0.61 7.43
CA ALA A 96 9.78 0.33 8.82
C ALA A 96 11.28 0.12 9.12
N HIS A 97 12.07 -0.28 8.11
CA HIS A 97 13.51 -0.46 8.24
C HIS A 97 14.31 0.79 7.86
N VAL A 98 13.87 1.53 6.85
CA VAL A 98 14.65 2.62 6.24
C VAL A 98 14.13 4.02 6.54
N LEU A 99 12.92 4.10 7.10
CA LEU A 99 12.24 5.31 7.57
C LEU A 99 11.70 5.06 9.00
N PRO A 100 12.57 4.74 9.99
CA PRO A 100 12.13 4.37 11.33
C PRO A 100 11.29 5.46 12.00
N ALA A 101 11.59 6.74 11.73
CA ALA A 101 10.81 7.88 12.21
C ALA A 101 9.36 7.90 11.68
N GLU A 102 9.08 7.29 10.53
CA GLU A 102 7.74 7.20 9.93
C GLU A 102 7.04 5.87 10.24
N ALA A 103 7.77 4.88 10.78
CA ALA A 103 7.24 3.55 11.08
C ALA A 103 6.12 3.61 12.12
N GLU A 104 6.26 4.47 13.14
CA GLU A 104 5.25 4.65 14.19
C GLU A 104 3.88 5.06 13.65
N LEU A 105 3.86 5.80 12.54
CA LEU A 105 2.64 6.19 11.84
C LEU A 105 2.20 5.12 10.82
N THR A 106 3.16 4.62 10.03
CA THR A 106 2.87 3.77 8.88
C THR A 106 2.30 2.42 9.30
N LEU A 107 2.77 1.85 10.42
CA LEU A 107 2.29 0.57 10.93
C LEU A 107 0.81 0.60 11.34
N PRO A 108 0.33 1.58 12.13
CA PRO A 108 -1.10 1.76 12.38
C PRO A 108 -1.93 1.97 11.11
N VAL A 109 -1.46 2.83 10.21
CA VAL A 109 -2.14 3.14 8.94
C VAL A 109 -2.40 1.86 8.15
N VAL A 110 -1.36 1.07 7.88
CA VAL A 110 -1.50 -0.15 7.07
C VAL A 110 -2.29 -1.24 7.81
N SER A 111 -2.17 -1.30 9.13
CA SER A 111 -2.89 -2.29 9.95
C SER A 111 -4.39 -2.05 10.02
N ALA A 112 -4.84 -0.79 9.93
CA ALA A 112 -6.26 -0.47 9.78
C ALA A 112 -6.74 -0.60 8.32
N LEU A 113 -5.90 -0.19 7.36
CA LEU A 113 -6.19 -0.18 5.93
C LEU A 113 -6.43 -1.57 5.34
N VAL A 114 -5.49 -2.51 5.55
CA VAL A 114 -5.47 -3.80 4.84
C VAL A 114 -6.75 -4.61 5.11
N PRO A 115 -7.19 -4.81 6.37
CA PRO A 115 -8.48 -5.42 6.66
C PRO A 115 -9.63 -4.74 5.92
N ALA A 116 -9.67 -3.41 5.91
CA ALA A 116 -10.76 -2.65 5.32
C ALA A 116 -10.84 -2.80 3.79
N LEU A 117 -9.69 -2.81 3.09
CA LEU A 117 -9.65 -3.05 1.65
C LEU A 117 -10.03 -4.49 1.30
N VAL A 118 -9.60 -5.48 2.10
CA VAL A 118 -9.96 -6.89 1.88
C VAL A 118 -11.45 -7.14 2.12
N VAL A 119 -12.05 -6.57 3.17
CA VAL A 119 -13.51 -6.65 3.40
C VAL A 119 -14.27 -6.04 2.24
N GLU A 120 -13.83 -4.89 1.72
CA GLU A 120 -14.49 -4.25 0.59
C GLU A 120 -14.36 -5.09 -0.70
N ALA A 121 -13.18 -5.62 -0.99
CA ALA A 121 -12.94 -6.48 -2.13
C ALA A 121 -13.80 -7.75 -2.08
N THR A 122 -13.83 -8.42 -0.94
CA THR A 122 -14.57 -9.67 -0.74
C THR A 122 -16.09 -9.46 -0.73
N SER A 123 -16.54 -8.30 -0.24
CA SER A 123 -17.94 -7.87 -0.33
C SER A 123 -18.37 -7.59 -1.76
N ALA A 124 -17.51 -6.99 -2.59
CA ALA A 124 -17.78 -6.79 -4.02
C ALA A 124 -17.98 -8.12 -4.77
N LEU A 125 -17.36 -9.19 -4.30
CA LEU A 125 -17.48 -10.55 -4.85
C LEU A 125 -18.66 -11.35 -4.27
N ALA A 126 -19.43 -10.78 -3.33
CA ALA A 126 -20.43 -11.50 -2.52
C ALA A 126 -19.86 -12.75 -1.79
N ARG A 127 -18.58 -12.69 -1.39
CA ARG A 127 -17.84 -13.77 -0.72
C ARG A 127 -17.13 -13.25 0.52
N PRO A 128 -17.86 -12.96 1.61
CA PRO A 128 -17.25 -12.35 2.79
C PRO A 128 -16.14 -13.23 3.35
N ALA A 129 -14.92 -12.67 3.45
CA ALA A 129 -13.81 -13.34 4.09
C ALA A 129 -13.81 -13.09 5.60
N ALA A 130 -13.32 -14.07 6.37
CA ALA A 130 -13.02 -13.87 7.79
C ALA A 130 -11.76 -13.00 7.93
N VAL A 131 -11.94 -11.69 7.95
CA VAL A 131 -10.88 -10.69 8.08
C VAL A 131 -10.65 -10.37 9.55
N ARG A 132 -9.38 -10.22 9.96
CA ARG A 132 -9.03 -9.76 11.31
C ARG A 132 -8.95 -8.24 11.31
N ALA A 133 -10.04 -7.59 11.72
CA ALA A 133 -10.14 -6.13 11.86
C ALA A 133 -9.98 -5.63 13.31
N ALA A 134 -9.45 -6.47 14.22
CA ALA A 134 -9.40 -6.14 15.63
C ALA A 134 -8.55 -4.87 15.88
N GLY A 135 -9.18 -3.86 16.48
CA GLY A 135 -8.51 -2.64 16.91
C GLY A 135 -8.39 -1.53 15.87
N ALA A 136 -9.08 -1.60 14.72
CA ALA A 136 -9.04 -0.52 13.71
C ALA A 136 -9.35 0.87 14.30
N GLU A 137 -10.34 0.97 15.20
CA GLU A 137 -10.66 2.23 15.90
C GLU A 137 -9.50 2.75 16.75
N ARG A 138 -8.81 1.86 17.47
CA ARG A 138 -7.63 2.23 18.28
C ARG A 138 -6.49 2.72 17.40
N LEU A 139 -6.22 2.00 16.30
CA LEU A 139 -5.18 2.39 15.34
C LEU A 139 -5.49 3.75 14.71
N ARG A 140 -6.76 4.02 14.39
CA ARG A 140 -7.21 5.33 13.91
C ARG A 140 -7.06 6.42 14.95
N GLY A 141 -7.30 6.14 16.23
CA GLY A 141 -6.97 7.06 17.33
C GLY A 141 -5.49 7.48 17.30
N THR A 142 -4.58 6.52 17.06
CA THR A 142 -3.15 6.81 16.87
C THR A 142 -2.89 7.71 15.66
N VAL A 143 -3.55 7.48 14.53
CA VAL A 143 -3.39 8.31 13.33
C VAL A 143 -3.95 9.73 13.55
N VAL A 144 -5.11 9.86 14.20
CA VAL A 144 -5.72 11.17 14.56
C VAL A 144 -4.76 12.01 15.39
N ALA A 145 -4.06 11.39 16.35
CA ALA A 145 -3.05 12.08 17.17
C ALA A 145 -1.88 12.65 16.34
N GLN A 146 -1.68 12.18 15.11
CA GLN A 146 -0.62 12.64 14.20
C GLN A 146 -1.09 13.70 13.19
N PHE A 147 -2.38 14.06 13.16
CA PHE A 147 -2.92 14.99 12.16
C PHE A 147 -2.14 16.31 12.04
N PRO A 148 -1.74 17.01 13.12
CA PRO A 148 -0.97 18.25 12.99
C PRO A 148 0.34 18.07 12.22
N TRP A 149 1.04 16.96 12.45
CA TRP A 149 2.31 16.64 11.79
C TRP A 149 2.10 16.21 10.33
N LEU A 150 1.05 15.43 10.07
CA LEU A 150 0.69 15.02 8.71
C LEU A 150 0.32 16.22 7.83
N VAL A 151 -0.51 17.12 8.35
CA VAL A 151 -0.89 18.36 7.68
C VAL A 151 0.33 19.23 7.42
N HIS A 152 1.16 19.45 8.43
CA HIS A 152 2.36 20.27 8.28
C HIS A 152 3.36 19.65 7.29
N GLY A 153 3.57 18.34 7.39
CA GLY A 153 4.46 17.59 6.53
C GLY A 153 4.00 17.60 5.07
N PHE A 154 2.70 17.45 4.82
CA PHE A 154 2.14 17.52 3.47
C PHE A 154 2.24 18.93 2.89
N ALA A 155 1.88 19.96 3.66
CA ALA A 155 1.94 21.36 3.21
C ALA A 155 3.37 21.86 2.93
N SER A 156 4.38 21.28 3.60
CA SER A 156 5.79 21.61 3.39
C SER A 156 6.48 20.75 2.33
N GLU A 157 5.79 19.75 1.77
CA GLU A 157 6.35 18.74 0.87
C GLU A 157 7.65 18.12 1.45
N ALA A 158 7.69 17.94 2.77
CA ALA A 158 8.87 17.45 3.47
C ALA A 158 9.03 15.94 3.27
N VAL A 159 9.68 15.53 2.17
CA VAL A 159 9.92 14.13 1.83
C VAL A 159 11.33 13.72 2.22
N ASP A 160 11.48 12.60 2.94
CA ASP A 160 12.75 11.88 3.01
C ASP A 160 12.96 11.12 1.69
N GLY A 161 13.43 11.85 0.67
CA GLY A 161 13.65 11.33 -0.67
C GLY A 161 14.56 10.10 -0.70
N PRO A 162 15.75 10.14 -0.05
CA PRO A 162 16.64 8.99 0.04
C PRO A 162 16.00 7.77 0.72
N GLY A 163 15.33 7.95 1.87
CA GLY A 163 14.69 6.86 2.60
C GLY A 163 13.51 6.26 1.81
N LEU A 164 12.69 7.09 1.17
CA LEU A 164 11.62 6.63 0.29
C LEU A 164 12.16 5.88 -0.94
N ALA A 165 13.23 6.39 -1.57
CA ALA A 165 13.85 5.71 -2.70
C ALA A 165 14.35 4.31 -2.31
N GLU A 166 14.96 4.16 -1.14
CA GLU A 166 15.40 2.86 -0.61
C GLU A 166 14.22 1.95 -0.25
N ALA A 167 13.13 2.52 0.30
CA ALA A 167 11.90 1.78 0.60
C ALA A 167 11.23 1.22 -0.67
N LEU A 168 11.39 1.87 -1.83
CA LEU A 168 10.85 1.44 -3.11
C LEU A 168 11.65 0.32 -3.78
N ARG A 169 12.88 0.03 -3.32
CA ARG A 169 13.73 -1.03 -3.89
C ARG A 169 13.32 -2.42 -3.38
N LEU A 170 12.10 -2.87 -3.72
CA LEU A 170 11.49 -4.08 -3.16
C LEU A 170 12.32 -5.37 -3.25
N GLY A 171 13.27 -5.47 -4.19
CA GLY A 171 14.18 -6.61 -4.34
C GLY A 171 15.59 -6.42 -3.80
N ALA A 172 15.94 -5.25 -3.28
CA ALA A 172 17.24 -5.02 -2.66
C ALA A 172 17.27 -5.66 -1.26
N PRO A 173 18.43 -6.16 -0.79
CA PRO A 173 18.62 -6.50 0.61
C PRO A 173 18.18 -5.33 1.50
N LEU A 174 17.59 -5.63 2.66
CA LEU A 174 17.36 -4.60 3.66
C LEU A 174 18.72 -4.13 4.19
N PRO A 175 18.90 -2.82 4.45
CA PRO A 175 20.11 -2.37 5.13
C PRO A 175 20.18 -3.11 6.47
N VAL A 176 21.33 -3.73 6.73
CA VAL A 176 21.62 -4.31 8.04
C VAL A 176 21.72 -3.10 8.97
N ALA A 177 20.98 -3.12 10.09
CA ALA A 177 21.22 -2.13 11.12
C ALA A 177 22.69 -2.26 11.50
N ASN A 178 23.48 -1.20 11.37
CA ASN A 178 24.88 -1.21 11.78
C ASN A 178 24.89 -1.33 13.31
N GLU A 179 24.77 -2.56 13.82
CA GLU A 179 24.85 -2.88 15.25
C GLU A 179 26.27 -2.60 15.80
N ASP A 180 27.25 -2.36 14.92
CA ASP A 180 28.67 -2.23 15.23
C ASP A 180 29.19 -0.78 15.36
N GLU A 181 28.34 0.26 15.26
CA GLU A 181 28.80 1.66 15.36
C GLU A 181 28.99 2.15 16.82
N ASP A 182 28.66 1.36 17.83
CA ASP A 182 28.67 1.79 19.25
C ASP A 182 29.85 1.26 20.10
N GLU A 183 30.79 0.47 19.58
CA GLU A 183 31.78 -0.20 20.44
C GLU A 183 33.15 0.49 20.62
N ASP A 184 33.54 1.51 19.83
CA ASP A 184 34.94 2.01 19.86
C ASP A 184 35.17 3.54 19.91
N GLU A 185 34.18 4.38 20.27
CA GLU A 185 34.45 5.80 20.60
C GLU A 185 34.79 6.00 22.10
N ASP A 186 35.92 5.42 22.52
CA ASP A 186 36.73 5.94 23.63
C ASP A 186 37.39 7.28 23.22
N VAL A 187 36.58 8.32 22.97
CA VAL A 187 37.09 9.67 22.68
C VAL A 187 36.92 10.56 23.91
N ASP A 188 38.08 10.95 24.41
CA ASP A 188 38.32 11.83 25.54
C ASP A 188 37.37 13.02 25.66
N LYS A 189 36.89 13.16 26.90
CA LYS A 189 36.17 14.28 27.50
C LYS A 189 36.72 15.64 27.07
N GLY A 190 35.85 16.52 26.54
CA GLY A 190 36.13 17.97 26.60
C GLY A 190 35.30 18.90 25.72
N GLY A 191 34.58 18.41 24.70
CA GLY A 191 33.81 19.26 23.79
C GLY A 191 32.36 19.44 24.24
N ALA A 192 32.09 20.52 24.98
CA ALA A 192 30.72 20.92 25.31
C ALA A 192 29.88 21.12 24.03
N GLY A 193 28.83 20.32 23.90
CA GLY A 193 27.54 20.82 23.45
C GLY A 193 27.13 20.51 22.01
N SER A 194 27.03 19.23 21.65
CA SER A 194 25.96 18.79 20.74
C SER A 194 25.49 17.37 21.08
N GLY A 195 25.36 17.10 22.37
CA GLY A 195 24.66 15.94 22.89
C GLY A 195 23.18 16.25 23.02
N SER A 196 22.39 15.75 22.07
CA SER A 196 20.95 15.50 22.23
C SER A 196 20.69 14.32 21.30
N GLY A 197 20.58 13.07 21.78
CA GLY A 197 19.63 12.72 22.84
C GLY A 197 18.21 13.17 22.49
N SER A 198 17.94 13.50 21.22
CA SER A 198 16.63 13.87 20.74
C SER A 198 15.78 12.61 20.87
N GLU A 199 14.87 12.60 21.85
CA GLU A 199 13.62 11.86 21.75
C GLU A 199 13.19 11.96 20.28
N ALA A 200 13.30 10.84 19.56
CA ALA A 200 13.05 10.77 18.13
C ALA A 200 11.54 10.83 17.93
N ARG A 201 10.93 11.95 18.32
CA ARG A 201 9.57 12.29 17.92
C ARG A 201 9.56 12.25 16.39
N PRO A 202 8.61 11.54 15.76
CA PRO A 202 8.38 11.60 14.33
C PRO A 202 8.22 13.06 13.90
N ARG A 203 9.28 13.67 13.38
CA ARG A 203 9.24 15.07 12.91
C ARG A 203 8.88 15.15 11.42
N GLY A 204 8.80 14.02 10.73
CA GLY A 204 8.84 13.98 9.27
C GLY A 204 7.48 13.91 8.55
N GLY A 205 6.42 13.42 9.18
CA GLY A 205 5.16 13.13 8.46
C GLY A 205 5.15 11.72 7.86
N CYS A 206 4.88 11.60 6.56
CA CYS A 206 4.72 10.34 5.82
C CYS A 206 5.18 10.51 4.37
N SER A 207 6.44 10.16 4.10
CA SER A 207 7.12 10.43 2.84
C SER A 207 6.35 9.94 1.60
N PRO A 208 5.70 8.75 1.59
CA PRO A 208 4.89 8.34 0.45
C PRO A 208 3.78 9.33 0.10
N VAL A 209 3.04 9.84 1.08
CA VAL A 209 1.92 10.78 0.87
C VAL A 209 2.46 12.17 0.52
N GLN A 210 3.53 12.61 1.17
CA GLN A 210 4.17 13.90 0.91
C GLN A 210 4.82 13.97 -0.49
N ALA A 211 5.21 12.84 -1.05
CA ALA A 211 5.76 12.76 -2.41
C ALA A 211 4.69 12.86 -3.51
N LEU A 212 3.39 12.85 -3.17
CA LEU A 212 2.30 12.86 -4.15
C LEU A 212 2.38 14.00 -5.18
N PRO A 213 2.61 15.29 -4.81
CA PRO A 213 2.74 16.36 -5.80
C PRO A 213 3.83 16.07 -6.85
N GLY A 214 5.00 15.61 -6.39
CA GLY A 214 6.12 15.23 -7.25
C GLY A 214 5.83 14.01 -8.12
N LEU A 215 5.14 13.00 -7.58
CA LEU A 215 4.73 11.81 -8.34
C LEU A 215 3.71 12.15 -9.44
N VAL A 216 2.77 13.07 -9.17
CA VAL A 216 1.75 13.49 -10.13
C VAL A 216 2.32 14.36 -11.26
N GLY A 217 3.36 15.14 -10.97
CA GLY A 217 4.10 15.93 -11.96
C GLY A 217 5.22 15.17 -12.67
N GLY A 218 5.47 13.91 -12.31
CA GLY A 218 6.63 13.15 -12.79
C GLY A 218 6.49 12.62 -14.22
N PRO A 219 7.61 12.47 -14.97
CA PRO A 219 7.61 12.01 -16.36
C PRO A 219 7.14 10.56 -16.51
N ALA A 220 7.29 9.75 -15.46
CA ALA A 220 6.73 8.41 -15.45
C ALA A 220 5.21 8.52 -15.69
N LEU A 221 4.48 9.29 -14.88
CA LEU A 221 3.02 9.33 -14.97
C LEU A 221 2.51 9.83 -16.33
N GLU A 222 3.26 10.70 -17.00
CA GLU A 222 2.97 11.13 -18.38
C GLU A 222 2.98 9.94 -19.35
N ALA A 223 3.92 9.02 -19.21
CA ALA A 223 4.01 7.79 -20.00
C ALA A 223 2.89 6.78 -19.68
N ALA A 224 2.24 6.88 -18.51
CA ALA A 224 1.12 6.01 -18.13
C ALA A 224 -0.17 6.28 -18.92
N GLY A 225 -0.28 7.44 -19.58
CA GLY A 225 -1.43 7.87 -20.35
C GLY A 225 -2.33 8.88 -19.64
N ALA A 226 -3.10 9.63 -20.43
CA ALA A 226 -3.89 10.78 -19.97
C ALA A 226 -4.91 10.44 -18.88
N GLU A 227 -5.51 9.24 -18.93
CA GLU A 227 -6.49 8.82 -17.92
C GLU A 227 -5.85 8.59 -16.54
N VAL A 228 -4.70 7.91 -16.49
CA VAL A 228 -3.96 7.70 -15.24
C VAL A 228 -3.52 9.05 -14.68
N GLN A 229 -3.03 9.96 -15.53
CA GLN A 229 -2.67 11.31 -15.12
C GLN A 229 -3.88 12.09 -14.55
N SER A 230 -5.06 11.97 -15.16
CA SER A 230 -6.30 12.59 -14.67
C SER A 230 -6.74 12.04 -13.31
N LEU A 231 -6.69 10.72 -13.13
CA LEU A 231 -6.98 10.05 -11.86
C LEU A 231 -6.01 10.50 -10.75
N ALA A 232 -4.71 10.60 -11.06
CA ALA A 232 -3.72 11.01 -10.08
C ALA A 232 -3.85 12.49 -9.68
N LYS A 233 -4.20 13.38 -10.62
CA LYS A 233 -4.55 14.78 -10.33
C LYS A 233 -5.80 14.88 -9.45
N SER A 234 -6.80 14.06 -9.73
CA SER A 234 -8.02 14.00 -8.90
C SER A 234 -7.73 13.49 -7.49
N LEU A 235 -6.82 12.50 -7.37
CA LEU A 235 -6.33 12.01 -6.09
C LEU A 235 -5.58 13.09 -5.31
N LEU A 236 -4.71 13.86 -5.97
CA LEU A 236 -3.99 14.97 -5.33
C LEU A 236 -4.97 16.01 -4.79
N ALA A 237 -5.97 16.41 -5.58
CA ALA A 237 -7.00 17.35 -5.13
C ALA A 237 -7.81 16.81 -3.93
N ALA A 238 -8.18 15.52 -3.94
CA ALA A 238 -8.83 14.88 -2.80
C ALA A 238 -7.89 14.79 -1.57
N GLY A 239 -6.58 14.68 -1.80
CA GLY A 239 -5.55 14.74 -0.77
C GLY A 239 -5.43 16.12 -0.14
N ASP A 240 -5.43 17.19 -0.94
CA ASP A 240 -5.43 18.57 -0.45
C ASP A 240 -6.65 18.84 0.44
N GLU A 241 -7.82 18.40 -0.02
CA GLU A 241 -9.08 18.54 0.71
C GLU A 241 -9.10 17.73 2.01
N LEU A 242 -8.58 16.50 2.00
CA LEU A 242 -8.39 15.71 3.21
C LEU A 242 -7.51 16.44 4.23
N HIS A 243 -6.34 16.95 3.83
CA HIS A 243 -5.43 17.64 4.74
C HIS A 243 -6.02 18.96 5.25
N ARG A 244 -6.80 19.67 4.43
CA ARG A 244 -7.57 20.85 4.88
C ARG A 244 -8.54 20.48 6.01
N ARG A 245 -9.30 19.39 5.85
CA ARG A 245 -10.25 18.92 6.89
C ARG A 245 -9.54 18.41 8.15
N MET A 246 -8.41 17.72 8.00
CA MET A 246 -7.57 17.30 9.14
C MET A 246 -7.03 18.52 9.91
N ALA A 247 -6.71 19.62 9.23
CA ALA A 247 -6.25 20.86 9.83
C ALA A 247 -7.37 21.63 10.56
N GLU A 248 -8.60 21.54 10.05
CA GLU A 248 -9.79 22.16 10.63
C GLU A 248 -10.36 21.39 11.81
N LEU A 249 -10.06 20.09 11.91
CA LEU A 249 -10.46 19.29 13.05
C LEU A 249 -9.75 19.86 14.29
N PRO A 250 -10.47 20.37 15.30
CA PRO A 250 -9.87 20.77 16.56
C PRO A 250 -9.11 19.59 17.18
N THR A 251 -8.40 19.82 18.29
CA THR A 251 -8.01 18.73 19.19
C THR A 251 -9.25 18.09 19.80
N GLU A 252 -9.98 17.32 18.99
CA GLU A 252 -11.12 16.52 19.41
C GLU A 252 -10.63 15.38 20.30
N PRO A 253 -11.49 14.89 21.20
CA PRO A 253 -11.16 13.72 21.99
C PRO A 253 -10.81 12.54 21.10
N GLU A 254 -9.82 11.75 21.55
CA GLU A 254 -9.42 10.51 20.90
C GLU A 254 -10.66 9.62 20.63
N GLY A 255 -10.79 9.16 19.40
CA GLY A 255 -11.91 8.30 18.98
C GLY A 255 -13.16 9.05 18.51
N SER A 256 -13.09 10.35 18.22
CA SER A 256 -14.22 11.03 17.58
C SER A 256 -14.60 10.37 16.24
N PRO A 257 -15.90 10.25 15.91
CA PRO A 257 -16.32 9.62 14.65
C PRO A 257 -15.73 10.31 13.42
N THR A 258 -15.72 11.65 13.41
CA THR A 258 -15.14 12.44 12.32
C THR A 258 -13.63 12.25 12.20
N GLY A 259 -12.89 12.22 13.32
CA GLY A 259 -11.46 11.91 13.31
C GLY A 259 -11.19 10.51 12.75
N CYS A 260 -11.97 9.51 13.16
CA CYS A 260 -11.88 8.15 12.64
C CYS A 260 -12.16 8.05 11.12
N GLU A 261 -13.12 8.81 10.60
CA GLU A 261 -13.42 8.88 9.16
C GLU A 261 -12.28 9.52 8.37
N LEU A 262 -11.72 10.64 8.86
CA LEU A 262 -10.56 11.30 8.25
C LEU A 262 -9.32 10.40 8.31
N ALA A 263 -9.11 9.66 9.39
CA ALA A 263 -8.03 8.67 9.47
C ALA A 263 -8.22 7.54 8.44
N ALA A 264 -9.45 7.06 8.24
CA ALA A 264 -9.75 6.08 7.19
C ALA A 264 -9.55 6.63 5.76
N ALA A 265 -9.82 7.93 5.56
CA ALA A 265 -9.53 8.61 4.31
C ALA A 265 -8.01 8.70 4.08
N TYR A 266 -7.24 9.05 5.13
CA TYR A 266 -5.77 9.07 5.09
C TYR A 266 -5.17 7.70 4.80
N GLU A 267 -5.69 6.63 5.42
CA GLU A 267 -5.35 5.24 5.09
C GLU A 267 -5.50 4.97 3.58
N THR A 268 -6.61 5.42 2.99
CA THR A 268 -6.90 5.24 1.56
C THR A 268 -5.95 6.07 0.68
N LEU A 269 -5.63 7.29 1.08
CA LEU A 269 -4.65 8.15 0.39
C LEU A 269 -3.24 7.53 0.42
N TYR A 270 -2.82 6.98 1.56
CA TYR A 270 -1.55 6.25 1.68
C TYR A 270 -1.47 5.07 0.72
N ALA A 271 -2.54 4.28 0.58
CA ALA A 271 -2.60 3.18 -0.36
C ALA A 271 -2.40 3.65 -1.82
N ALA A 272 -3.00 4.79 -2.17
CA ALA A 272 -2.91 5.35 -3.51
C ALA A 272 -1.51 5.92 -3.79
N ALA A 273 -0.92 6.58 -2.80
CA ALA A 273 0.47 7.04 -2.84
C ALA A 273 1.46 5.88 -3.02
N ALA A 274 1.26 4.78 -2.28
CA ALA A 274 2.08 3.58 -2.43
C ALA A 274 1.98 2.98 -3.85
N CYS A 275 0.78 2.96 -4.45
CA CYS A 275 0.59 2.51 -5.83
C CYS A 275 1.35 3.38 -6.83
N LEU A 276 1.26 4.71 -6.71
CA LEU A 276 1.95 5.66 -7.58
C LEU A 276 3.47 5.59 -7.42
N ALA A 277 3.96 5.50 -6.19
CA ALA A 277 5.39 5.45 -5.89
C ALA A 277 6.02 4.17 -6.46
N LEU A 278 5.41 3.00 -6.21
CA LEU A 278 5.89 1.72 -6.75
C LEU A 278 5.80 1.65 -8.27
N TRP A 279 4.75 2.22 -8.86
CA TRP A 279 4.64 2.30 -10.31
C TRP A 279 5.71 3.21 -10.92
N SER A 280 5.96 4.38 -10.32
CA SER A 280 6.98 5.33 -10.78
C SER A 280 8.40 4.77 -10.64
N ALA A 281 8.62 3.90 -9.64
CA ALA A 281 9.86 3.16 -9.47
C ALA A 281 10.03 1.98 -10.45
N GLY A 282 9.06 1.73 -11.34
CA GLY A 282 9.09 0.62 -12.30
C GLY A 282 8.85 -0.76 -11.67
N VAL A 283 8.26 -0.79 -10.47
CA VAL A 283 8.10 -2.01 -9.68
C VAL A 283 6.70 -2.64 -9.87
N ALA A 284 5.69 -1.83 -10.19
CA ALA A 284 4.28 -2.26 -10.24
C ALA A 284 3.79 -2.77 -11.62
N VAL A 285 2.63 -3.43 -11.61
CA VAL A 285 2.09 -4.24 -12.72
C VAL A 285 1.38 -3.39 -13.80
N GLY A 286 2.12 -2.58 -14.54
CA GLY A 286 1.62 -1.91 -15.75
C GLY A 286 0.50 -0.87 -15.52
N PRO A 287 0.12 -0.14 -16.59
CA PRO A 287 -0.77 1.01 -16.48
C PRO A 287 -2.22 0.63 -16.17
N LEU A 288 -2.70 -0.52 -16.66
CA LEU A 288 -4.08 -0.96 -16.47
C LEU A 288 -4.41 -1.27 -15.01
N TRP A 289 -3.51 -1.95 -14.29
CA TRP A 289 -3.64 -2.18 -12.86
C TRP A 289 -3.66 -0.85 -12.10
N LEU A 290 -2.68 0.03 -12.36
CA LEU A 290 -2.57 1.31 -11.67
C LEU A 290 -3.87 2.12 -11.86
N ARG A 291 -4.36 2.23 -13.10
CA ARG A 291 -5.60 2.92 -13.43
C ARG A 291 -6.79 2.38 -12.62
N THR A 292 -6.92 1.06 -12.51
CA THR A 292 -8.03 0.41 -11.81
C THR A 292 -7.90 0.58 -10.29
N ALA A 293 -6.69 0.48 -9.75
CA ALA A 293 -6.37 0.74 -8.34
C ALA A 293 -6.68 2.19 -7.95
N LEU A 294 -6.17 3.16 -8.69
CA LEU A 294 -6.43 4.59 -8.44
C LEU A 294 -7.91 4.91 -8.49
N ARG A 295 -8.65 4.36 -9.46
CA ARG A 295 -10.09 4.54 -9.55
C ARG A 295 -10.85 3.97 -8.34
N ALA A 296 -10.53 2.74 -7.94
CA ALA A 296 -11.16 2.11 -6.79
C ALA A 296 -10.88 2.88 -5.48
N LEU A 297 -9.63 3.32 -5.30
CA LEU A 297 -9.21 4.10 -4.13
C LEU A 297 -9.81 5.51 -4.14
N LEU A 298 -9.89 6.18 -5.28
CA LEU A 298 -10.51 7.50 -5.41
C LEU A 298 -12.01 7.46 -5.09
N VAL A 299 -12.75 6.48 -5.62
CA VAL A 299 -14.18 6.29 -5.27
C VAL A 299 -14.34 6.05 -3.77
N ARG A 300 -13.46 5.24 -3.17
CA ARG A 300 -13.46 5.00 -1.72
C ARG A 300 -13.15 6.28 -0.93
N LEU A 301 -12.18 7.07 -1.37
CA LEU A 301 -11.77 8.32 -0.74
C LEU A 301 -12.90 9.36 -0.76
N HIS A 302 -13.53 9.59 -1.92
CA HIS A 302 -14.69 10.48 -2.04
C HIS A 302 -15.84 10.06 -1.11
N ARG A 303 -16.13 8.75 -1.02
CA ARG A 303 -17.15 8.25 -0.08
C ARG A 303 -16.80 8.57 1.38
N LEU A 304 -15.54 8.42 1.78
CA LEU A 304 -15.08 8.72 3.14
C LEU A 304 -15.08 10.23 3.43
N LEU A 305 -14.84 11.05 2.41
CA LEU A 305 -14.96 12.51 2.47
C LEU A 305 -16.39 13.00 2.30
N LEU A 306 -17.38 12.12 2.16
CA LEU A 306 -18.79 12.46 1.89
C LEU A 306 -18.95 13.37 0.65
N GLU A 307 -18.08 13.19 -0.33
CA GLU A 307 -18.09 13.91 -1.60
C GLU A 307 -18.81 13.10 -2.68
N PRO A 308 -19.42 13.78 -3.68
CA PRO A 308 -19.95 13.08 -4.83
C PRO A 308 -18.82 12.26 -5.49
N PRO A 309 -19.10 11.01 -5.90
CA PRO A 309 -18.09 10.21 -6.56
C PRO A 309 -17.66 10.91 -7.86
N PRO A 310 -16.38 10.79 -8.25
CA PRO A 310 -15.92 11.32 -9.52
C PRO A 310 -16.71 10.70 -10.68
N VAL A 311 -17.02 11.49 -11.69
CA VAL A 311 -17.60 10.99 -12.94
C VAL A 311 -16.47 10.31 -13.72
N LEU A 312 -16.55 8.98 -13.83
CA LEU A 312 -15.53 8.16 -14.46
C LEU A 312 -16.17 7.29 -15.54
N ASP A 313 -15.58 7.27 -16.74
CA ASP A 313 -16.09 6.49 -17.87
C ASP A 313 -16.11 5.00 -17.55
N PRO A 314 -17.18 4.24 -17.86
CA PRO A 314 -17.23 2.82 -17.52
C PRO A 314 -16.09 2.04 -18.20
N TYR A 315 -15.48 1.11 -17.47
CA TYR A 315 -14.48 0.22 -18.05
C TYR A 315 -15.14 -0.79 -19.00
N PRO A 316 -14.49 -1.11 -20.13
CA PRO A 316 -14.86 -2.32 -20.87
C PRO A 316 -14.58 -3.55 -20.00
N ALA A 317 -15.51 -4.51 -20.00
CA ALA A 317 -15.43 -5.71 -19.17
C ALA A 317 -14.12 -6.51 -19.41
N GLU A 318 -13.62 -6.52 -20.64
CA GLU A 318 -12.40 -7.22 -21.04
C GLU A 318 -11.16 -6.69 -20.29
N GLU A 319 -11.06 -5.38 -20.10
CA GLU A 319 -9.94 -4.77 -19.36
C GLU A 319 -10.01 -5.14 -17.87
N LEU A 320 -11.21 -5.20 -17.29
CA LEU A 320 -11.39 -5.58 -15.89
C LEU A 320 -11.05 -7.05 -15.66
N LEU A 321 -11.34 -7.90 -16.62
CA LEU A 321 -10.91 -9.29 -16.59
C LEU A 321 -9.41 -9.41 -16.76
N ALA A 322 -8.81 -8.65 -17.66
CA ALA A 322 -7.36 -8.60 -17.78
C ALA A 322 -6.69 -8.16 -16.47
N VAL A 323 -7.31 -7.23 -15.71
CA VAL A 323 -6.88 -6.90 -14.35
C VAL A 323 -7.10 -8.07 -13.40
N ALA A 324 -8.26 -8.73 -13.40
CA ALA A 324 -8.53 -9.81 -12.45
C ALA A 324 -7.62 -11.03 -12.68
N PHE A 325 -7.44 -11.45 -13.93
CA PHE A 325 -6.52 -12.51 -14.33
C PHE A 325 -5.06 -12.09 -14.15
N GLY A 326 -4.72 -10.86 -14.57
CA GLY A 326 -3.39 -10.30 -14.43
C GLY A 326 -2.98 -10.10 -12.98
N ALA A 327 -3.90 -9.69 -12.11
CA ALA A 327 -3.69 -9.59 -10.68
C ALA A 327 -3.51 -10.98 -10.07
N GLY A 328 -4.37 -11.95 -10.43
CA GLY A 328 -4.19 -13.35 -10.00
C GLY A 328 -2.85 -13.96 -10.43
N ALA A 329 -2.28 -13.51 -11.55
CA ALA A 329 -1.00 -13.99 -12.07
C ALA A 329 0.22 -13.17 -11.62
N ARG A 330 0.08 -11.85 -11.40
CA ARG A 330 1.19 -10.89 -11.25
C ARG A 330 1.19 -10.06 -9.97
N LEU A 331 0.16 -10.10 -9.13
CA LEU A 331 0.27 -9.59 -7.74
C LEU A 331 1.50 -10.17 -7.03
N LEU A 332 1.94 -11.34 -7.48
CA LEU A 332 3.05 -12.13 -6.96
C LEU A 332 4.41 -11.87 -7.63
N THR A 333 4.48 -11.00 -8.63
CA THR A 333 5.71 -10.65 -9.36
C THR A 333 5.87 -9.13 -9.44
N PHE A 334 5.97 -8.47 -8.29
CA PHE A 334 6.88 -7.33 -8.25
C PHE A 334 8.27 -7.91 -8.55
N CYS A 335 8.82 -7.57 -9.71
CA CYS A 335 10.07 -8.16 -10.16
C CYS A 335 11.13 -7.98 -9.09
N THR A 336 11.69 -9.10 -8.62
CA THR A 336 12.93 -9.03 -7.85
C THR A 336 14.02 -8.52 -8.80
N GLY A 337 14.96 -7.71 -8.33
CA GLY A 337 16.00 -7.05 -9.14
C GLY A 337 16.63 -7.86 -10.29
N PRO A 338 16.87 -9.19 -10.19
CA PRO A 338 17.36 -9.99 -11.31
C PRO A 338 16.42 -10.06 -12.52
N GLU A 339 15.09 -10.02 -12.34
CA GLU A 339 14.13 -10.08 -13.45
C GLU A 339 14.01 -8.75 -14.20
N VAL A 340 14.11 -7.62 -13.50
CA VAL A 340 14.12 -6.28 -14.10
C VAL A 340 15.37 -6.08 -14.97
N SER A 341 16.52 -6.53 -14.45
CA SER A 341 17.80 -6.45 -15.17
C SER A 341 17.79 -7.30 -16.45
N ALA A 342 17.11 -8.44 -16.44
CA ALA A 342 16.95 -9.29 -17.62
C ALA A 342 16.01 -8.69 -18.68
N GLN A 343 15.00 -7.92 -18.28
CA GLN A 343 14.08 -7.24 -19.21
C GLN A 343 14.68 -5.98 -19.84
N ALA A 344 15.49 -5.21 -19.08
CA ALA A 344 16.15 -4.01 -19.58
C ALA A 344 17.22 -4.30 -20.65
N GLY A 345 17.73 -5.52 -20.73
CA GLY A 345 18.71 -5.94 -21.75
C GLY A 345 18.12 -6.38 -23.10
N VAL A 346 16.79 -6.36 -23.26
CA VAL A 346 16.09 -6.89 -24.46
C VAL A 346 15.33 -5.80 -25.24
N ALA A 347 15.26 -4.57 -24.72
CA ALA A 347 14.65 -3.41 -25.40
C ALA A 347 15.72 -2.53 -26.07
#